data_AF-A0A6C0KPF1-F1
#
_entry.id   AF-A0A6C0KPF1-F1
#
_cell.length_a   1.000
_cell.length_b   1.000
_cell.length_c   1.000
_cell.angle_alpha   90.00
_cell.angle_beta   90.00
_cell.angle_gamma   90.00
#
_symmetry.space_group_name_H-M   'P 1'
#
loop_
_entity.id
_entity.type
_entity.pdbx_description
1 polymer ?
#
loop_
_entity_poly.entity_id
_entity_poly.type
_entity_poly.pdbx_seq_one_letter_code
_entity_poly.pdbx_strand_id
1 'polypeptide(L)'
;MLKLALLFLGIQYASFFSMPPISPKTQVNLHLERFNDDFNLYHIGISFKNNNSLLRYDYRPFCEPNKCDFKTVNTISVNSNGAVASNKQQTFIDKLYRFYIPKNVPNKTIYWGETSKSLEEVEQFEKTLPKKYILGINDCRHYVNRISLWALNKRTPIWSLEKLWNITHTHTNLS
;
A
#
# COMPACT_ATOMS: atom_id res chain seq x y z
N MET A 1 35.63 54.65 8.87
CA MET A 1 35.41 53.23 8.50
C MET A 1 34.33 52.60 9.40
N LEU A 2 33.11 53.16 9.42
CA LEU A 2 32.05 52.73 10.34
C LEU A 2 30.66 52.72 9.67
N LYS A 3 30.61 52.62 8.33
CA LYS A 3 29.36 52.51 7.55
C LYS A 3 29.22 51.20 6.77
N LEU A 4 30.24 50.35 6.79
CA LEU A 4 30.22 49.06 6.08
C LEU A 4 29.92 47.85 6.99
N ALA A 5 30.08 48.00 8.31
CA ALA A 5 29.88 46.91 9.27
C ALA A 5 28.41 46.65 9.63
N LEU A 6 27.51 47.58 9.34
CA LEU A 6 26.07 47.43 9.63
C LEU A 6 25.29 46.73 8.50
N LEU A 7 25.88 46.54 7.32
CA LEU A 7 25.23 45.81 6.22
C LEU A 7 25.32 44.28 6.39
N PHE A 8 26.27 43.79 7.20
CA PHE A 8 26.47 42.36 7.43
C PHE A 8 25.66 41.77 8.59
N LEU A 9 25.04 42.61 9.42
CA LEU A 9 24.14 42.17 10.49
C LEU A 9 22.66 42.05 10.06
N GLY A 10 22.32 42.43 8.82
CA GLY A 10 20.96 42.37 8.29
C GLY A 10 20.58 41.08 7.55
N ILE A 11 21.53 40.17 7.28
CA ILE A 11 21.32 39.01 6.37
C ILE A 11 21.43 37.66 7.09
N GLN A 12 21.29 37.61 8.42
CA GLN A 12 21.29 36.34 9.16
C GLN A 12 19.95 35.95 9.80
N TYR A 13 18.86 36.70 9.53
CA TYR A 13 17.52 36.36 10.03
C TYR A 13 16.50 35.97 8.96
N ALA A 14 16.95 35.67 7.75
CA ALA A 14 16.12 35.09 6.70
C ALA A 14 16.48 33.63 6.42
N SER A 15 16.86 32.85 7.44
CA SER A 15 16.59 31.42 7.40
C SER A 15 15.09 31.25 7.58
N PHE A 16 14.37 31.45 6.49
CA PHE A 16 13.01 30.97 6.34
C PHE A 16 13.00 29.54 6.85
N PHE A 17 12.33 29.30 7.97
CA PHE A 17 11.75 28.01 8.26
C PHE A 17 10.71 27.77 7.15
N SER A 18 11.21 27.34 6.00
CA SER A 18 10.44 26.58 5.04
C SER A 18 9.95 25.37 5.83
N MET A 19 8.73 25.45 6.35
CA MET A 19 8.03 24.24 6.75
C MET A 19 8.11 23.32 5.54
N PRO A 20 8.65 22.09 5.69
CA PRO A 20 8.70 21.18 4.56
C PRO A 20 7.27 21.09 4.00
N PRO A 21 7.10 21.23 2.68
CA PRO A 21 5.78 21.21 2.08
C PRO A 21 5.05 19.99 2.61
N ILE A 22 3.85 20.20 3.16
CA ILE A 22 3.01 19.14 3.73
C ILE A 22 2.88 18.08 2.64
N SER A 23 3.70 17.03 2.74
CA SER A 23 3.68 15.96 1.76
C SER A 23 2.28 15.36 1.82
N PRO A 24 1.56 15.29 0.70
CA PRO A 24 0.21 14.73 0.70
C PRO A 24 0.29 13.33 1.27
N LYS A 25 -0.41 13.11 2.39
CA LYS A 25 -0.36 11.83 3.09
C LYS A 25 -0.91 10.73 2.20
N THR A 26 -0.16 9.64 2.07
CA THR A 26 -0.59 8.45 1.34
C THR A 26 -1.33 7.54 2.31
N GLN A 27 -2.61 7.26 2.04
CA GLN A 27 -3.40 6.32 2.82
C GLN A 27 -2.96 4.89 2.52
N VAL A 28 -2.82 4.09 3.57
CA VAL A 28 -2.43 2.69 3.48
C VAL A 28 -3.61 1.82 3.93
N ASN A 29 -4.02 0.90 3.07
CA ASN A 29 -5.13 -0.03 3.35
C ASN A 29 -4.68 -1.48 3.21
N LEU A 30 -5.19 -2.36 4.07
CA LEU A 30 -5.08 -3.80 3.91
C LEU A 30 -6.31 -4.34 3.19
N HIS A 31 -6.11 -5.33 2.32
CA HIS A 31 -7.19 -6.05 1.64
C HIS A 31 -7.13 -7.52 2.05
N LEU A 32 -8.19 -8.02 2.66
CA LEU A 32 -8.33 -9.42 3.05
C LEU A 32 -9.35 -10.10 2.15
N GLU A 33 -9.04 -11.30 1.69
CA GLU A 33 -9.94 -12.16 0.90
C GLU A 33 -9.97 -13.53 1.59
N ARG A 34 -11.13 -13.94 2.10
CA ARG A 34 -11.32 -15.24 2.77
C ARG A 34 -11.76 -16.27 1.74
N PHE A 35 -10.86 -17.15 1.34
CA PHE A 35 -11.12 -18.10 0.25
C PHE A 35 -11.42 -19.53 0.73
N ASN A 36 -11.27 -19.79 2.03
CA ASN A 36 -11.78 -21.00 2.66
C ASN A 36 -12.22 -20.69 4.09
N ASP A 37 -13.51 -20.85 4.36
CA ASP A 37 -14.10 -20.56 5.67
C ASP A 37 -13.76 -21.62 6.71
N ASP A 38 -13.71 -22.90 6.32
CA ASP A 38 -13.47 -24.03 7.23
C ASP A 38 -12.03 -24.05 7.78
N PHE A 39 -11.06 -23.61 6.97
CA PHE A 39 -9.64 -23.60 7.33
C PHE A 39 -9.10 -22.21 7.67
N ASN A 40 -9.96 -21.19 7.73
CA ASN A 40 -9.56 -19.80 7.99
C ASN A 40 -8.41 -19.33 7.10
N LEU A 41 -8.49 -19.66 5.80
CA LEU A 41 -7.46 -19.27 4.84
C LEU A 41 -7.78 -17.92 4.23
N TYR A 42 -6.84 -17.00 4.39
CA TYR A 42 -6.94 -15.63 3.92
C TYR A 42 -5.80 -15.30 2.96
N HIS A 43 -6.14 -14.56 1.90
CA HIS A 43 -5.17 -13.78 1.17
C HIS A 43 -5.14 -12.36 1.74
N ILE A 44 -3.96 -11.76 1.79
CA ILE A 44 -3.76 -10.38 2.21
C ILE A 44 -2.98 -9.61 1.14
N GLY A 45 -3.52 -8.45 0.75
CA GLY A 45 -2.88 -7.44 -0.07
C GLY A 45 -2.76 -6.12 0.67
N ILE A 46 -2.01 -5.18 0.08
CA ILE A 46 -1.83 -3.82 0.61
C ILE A 46 -1.98 -2.80 -0.51
N SER A 47 -2.60 -1.66 -0.23
CA SER A 47 -2.62 -0.54 -1.17
C SER A 47 -2.21 0.78 -0.55
N PHE A 48 -1.73 1.66 -1.43
CA PHE A 48 -1.27 3.00 -1.17
C PHE A 48 -2.09 3.93 -2.06
N LYS A 49 -2.84 4.84 -1.45
CA LYS A 49 -3.75 5.74 -2.14
C LYS A 49 -3.38 7.18 -1.82
N ASN A 50 -3.20 7.98 -2.86
CA ASN A 50 -3.24 9.44 -2.75
C ASN A 50 -4.48 9.95 -3.52
N ASN A 51 -4.60 11.28 -3.69
CA ASN A 51 -5.76 11.88 -4.34
C ASN A 51 -5.91 11.45 -5.82
N ASN A 52 -4.81 11.10 -6.49
CA ASN A 52 -4.77 10.96 -7.95
C ASN A 52 -4.57 9.51 -8.39
N SER A 53 -4.13 8.64 -7.50
CA SER A 53 -3.62 7.31 -7.86
C SER A 53 -3.77 6.31 -6.73
N LEU A 54 -3.99 5.07 -7.13
CA LEU A 54 -4.04 3.91 -6.25
C LEU A 54 -3.03 2.87 -6.74
N LEU A 55 -2.12 2.52 -5.84
CA LEU A 55 -1.12 1.48 -6.03
C LEU A 55 -1.49 0.30 -5.14
N ARG A 56 -1.92 -0.82 -5.70
CA ARG A 56 -2.27 -2.03 -4.96
C ARG A 56 -1.29 -3.16 -5.26
N TYR A 57 -0.88 -3.87 -4.22
CA TYR A 57 -0.05 -5.06 -4.33
C TYR A 57 -0.77 -6.27 -3.76
N ASP A 58 -0.94 -7.29 -4.60
CA ASP A 58 -1.41 -8.60 -4.21
C ASP A 58 -0.29 -9.60 -4.52
N TYR A 59 0.43 -10.07 -3.51
CA TYR A 59 1.57 -10.98 -3.70
C TYR A 59 1.08 -12.44 -3.82
N ARG A 60 1.33 -13.08 -4.98
CA ARG A 60 0.66 -14.33 -5.38
C ARG A 60 1.66 -15.47 -5.64
N PRO A 61 1.25 -16.74 -5.40
CA PRO A 61 2.06 -17.89 -5.81
C PRO A 61 2.13 -18.01 -7.34
N PHE A 62 3.10 -18.78 -7.83
CA PHE A 62 3.30 -19.10 -9.26
C PHE A 62 3.67 -17.91 -10.15
N CYS A 63 4.23 -16.85 -9.56
CA CYS A 63 4.85 -15.79 -10.33
C CYS A 63 6.36 -16.05 -10.45
N GLU A 64 6.84 -16.24 -11.69
CA GLU A 64 8.29 -16.21 -11.94
C GLU A 64 8.80 -14.78 -11.71
N PRO A 65 9.96 -14.59 -11.06
CA PRO A 65 10.47 -13.27 -10.66
C PRO A 65 10.54 -12.22 -11.78
N ASN A 66 10.66 -12.65 -13.04
CA ASN A 66 10.81 -11.79 -14.21
C ASN A 66 9.55 -11.74 -15.10
N LYS A 67 8.44 -12.43 -14.75
CA LYS A 67 7.28 -12.60 -15.64
C LYS A 67 5.96 -12.03 -15.11
N CYS A 68 5.91 -11.52 -13.88
CA CYS A 68 4.69 -10.88 -13.41
C CYS A 68 4.91 -9.73 -12.44
N ASP A 69 4.02 -8.75 -12.59
CA ASP A 69 3.85 -7.65 -11.67
C ASP A 69 2.83 -8.05 -10.60
N PHE A 70 3.25 -8.01 -9.33
CA PHE A 70 2.34 -8.06 -8.19
C PHE A 70 1.53 -6.76 -8.04
N LYS A 71 1.93 -5.74 -8.81
CA LYS A 71 1.38 -4.40 -8.88
C LYS A 71 0.10 -4.40 -9.71
N THR A 72 -1.01 -4.01 -9.09
CA THR A 72 -2.20 -3.53 -9.79
C THR A 72 -2.21 -2.01 -9.65
N VAL A 73 -1.85 -1.31 -10.73
CA VAL A 73 -2.00 0.15 -10.81
C VAL A 73 -3.35 0.46 -11.40
N ASN A 74 -4.20 1.10 -10.61
CA ASN A 74 -5.36 1.79 -11.17
C ASN A 74 -5.01 3.27 -11.17
N THR A 75 -4.51 3.77 -12.29
CA THR A 75 -4.47 5.21 -12.52
C THR A 75 -5.91 5.67 -12.55
N ILE A 76 -6.33 6.52 -11.61
CA ILE A 76 -7.69 7.04 -11.60
C ILE A 76 -7.75 8.10 -12.71
N SER A 77 -7.94 7.70 -13.97
CA SER A 77 -8.40 8.63 -15.00
C SER A 77 -9.88 8.88 -14.73
N VAL A 78 -10.18 9.94 -13.97
CA VAL A 78 -11.56 10.42 -13.84
C VAL A 78 -11.96 11.00 -15.19
N ASN A 79 -12.58 10.18 -16.05
CA ASN A 79 -13.37 10.73 -17.14
C ASN A 79 -14.63 11.37 -16.54
N SER A 80 -15.12 12.43 -17.17
CA SER A 80 -16.22 13.32 -16.73
C SER A 80 -17.56 12.63 -16.38
N ASN A 81 -17.65 11.30 -16.54
CA ASN A 81 -18.84 10.47 -16.31
C ASN A 81 -18.68 9.47 -15.15
N GLY A 82 -17.63 9.57 -14.32
CA GLY A 82 -17.51 8.78 -13.07
C GLY A 82 -17.22 7.28 -13.23
N ALA A 83 -16.95 6.80 -14.45
CA ALA A 83 -16.62 5.40 -14.70
C ALA A 83 -15.10 5.14 -14.56
N VAL A 84 -14.73 4.26 -13.64
CA VAL A 84 -13.35 3.79 -13.44
C VAL A 84 -13.03 2.73 -14.51
N ALA A 85 -12.37 3.12 -15.59
CA ALA A 85 -11.88 2.18 -16.60
C ALA A 85 -10.52 1.60 -16.17
N SER A 86 -10.52 0.37 -15.64
CA SER A 86 -9.29 -0.39 -15.40
C SER A 86 -8.95 -1.19 -16.66
N ASN A 87 -7.95 -0.76 -17.43
CA ASN A 87 -7.39 -1.55 -18.54
C ASN A 87 -6.52 -2.67 -17.98
N LYS A 88 -7.14 -3.77 -17.52
CA LYS A 88 -6.40 -4.93 -17.01
C LYS A 88 -6.44 -6.06 -18.04
N GLN A 89 -5.37 -6.17 -18.85
CA GLN A 89 -5.16 -7.33 -19.70
C GLN A 89 -4.93 -8.56 -18.80
N GLN A 90 -5.85 -9.51 -18.86
CA GLN A 90 -5.94 -10.62 -17.91
C GLN A 90 -4.95 -11.73 -18.30
N THR A 91 -3.94 -11.96 -17.47
CA THR A 91 -2.88 -12.94 -17.75
C THR A 91 -3.36 -14.38 -17.49
N PHE A 92 -2.66 -15.38 -18.02
CA PHE A 92 -2.92 -16.80 -17.70
C PHE A 92 -2.80 -17.08 -16.19
N ILE A 93 -1.88 -16.39 -15.51
CA ILE A 93 -1.69 -16.47 -14.07
C ILE A 93 -2.91 -15.90 -13.31
N ASP A 94 -3.57 -14.85 -13.83
CA ASP A 94 -4.82 -14.36 -13.25
C ASP A 94 -5.96 -15.41 -13.32
N LYS A 95 -5.96 -16.26 -14.35
CA LYS A 95 -6.91 -17.38 -14.48
C LYS A 95 -6.59 -18.50 -13.49
N LEU A 96 -5.30 -18.85 -13.34
CA LEU A 96 -4.84 -19.86 -12.39
C LEU A 96 -5.09 -19.42 -10.94
N TYR A 97 -4.85 -18.15 -10.62
CA TYR A 97 -5.16 -17.60 -9.29
C TYR A 97 -6.66 -17.59 -9.02
N ARG A 98 -7.50 -17.23 -10.00
CA ARG A 98 -8.97 -17.31 -9.89
C ARG A 98 -9.49 -18.74 -9.70
N PHE A 99 -8.71 -19.75 -10.09
CA PHE A 99 -9.03 -21.14 -9.79
C PHE A 99 -8.89 -21.44 -8.30
N TYR A 100 -7.89 -20.84 -7.62
CA TYR A 100 -7.68 -21.01 -6.18
C TYR A 100 -8.46 -20.02 -5.30
N ILE A 101 -8.75 -18.82 -5.81
CA ILE A 101 -9.56 -17.81 -5.13
C ILE A 101 -10.80 -17.51 -6.00
N PRO A 102 -11.98 -18.03 -5.62
CA PRO A 102 -13.22 -17.77 -6.33
C PRO A 102 -13.49 -16.26 -6.51
N LYS A 103 -14.15 -15.88 -7.61
CA LYS A 103 -14.51 -14.47 -7.88
C LYS A 103 -15.38 -13.82 -6.78
N ASN A 104 -16.13 -14.62 -6.03
CA ASN A 104 -17.09 -14.17 -5.02
C ASN A 104 -16.67 -14.54 -3.60
N VAL A 105 -15.36 -14.51 -3.32
CA VAL A 105 -14.89 -14.69 -1.93
C VAL A 105 -15.27 -13.48 -1.07
N PRO A 106 -15.70 -13.70 0.18
CA PRO A 106 -15.82 -12.62 1.15
C PRO A 106 -14.52 -11.82 1.20
N ASN A 107 -14.62 -10.51 1.07
CA ASN A 107 -13.49 -9.61 1.14
C ASN A 107 -13.74 -8.46 2.13
N LYS A 108 -12.64 -7.91 2.65
CA LYS A 108 -12.67 -6.80 3.61
C LYS A 108 -11.50 -5.88 3.36
N THR A 109 -11.76 -4.58 3.30
CA THR A 109 -10.71 -3.56 3.29
C THR A 109 -10.62 -2.91 4.66
N ILE A 110 -9.41 -2.72 5.16
CA ILE A 110 -9.15 -2.16 6.49
C ILE A 110 -8.22 -0.97 6.33
N TYR A 111 -8.64 0.20 6.82
CA TYR A 111 -7.74 1.35 6.94
C TYR A 111 -6.62 1.01 7.92
N TRP A 112 -5.39 1.09 7.45
CA TRP A 112 -4.24 0.62 8.21
C TRP A 112 -3.39 1.75 8.79
N GLY A 113 -3.37 2.90 8.12
CA GLY A 113 -2.71 4.12 8.56
C GLY A 113 -2.42 5.09 7.41
N GLU A 114 -1.65 6.13 7.72
CA GLU A 114 -1.16 7.12 6.77
C GLU A 114 0.37 7.13 6.80
N THR A 115 0.98 7.27 5.62
CA THR A 115 2.43 7.40 5.48
C THR A 115 2.80 8.67 4.71
N SER A 116 3.98 9.23 5.02
CA SER A 116 4.58 10.31 4.24
C SER A 116 5.31 9.80 2.99
N LYS A 117 5.40 8.47 2.81
CA LYS A 117 6.01 7.85 1.64
C LYS A 117 5.19 8.15 0.39
N SER A 118 5.87 8.61 -0.65
CA SER A 118 5.31 8.77 -1.98
C SER A 118 5.04 7.41 -2.63
N LEU A 119 4.14 7.38 -3.64
CA LEU A 119 3.89 6.16 -4.40
C LEU A 119 5.15 5.66 -5.12
N GLU A 120 6.02 6.57 -5.58
CA GLU A 120 7.27 6.20 -6.22
C GLU A 120 8.25 5.53 -5.24
N GLU A 121 8.39 6.05 -4.01
CA GLU A 121 9.17 5.38 -2.98
C GLU A 121 8.64 3.98 -2.67
N VAL A 122 7.32 3.82 -2.61
CA VAL A 122 6.69 2.51 -2.40
C VAL A 122 7.06 1.54 -3.52
N GLU A 123 7.01 1.99 -4.79
CA GLU A 123 7.40 1.17 -5.93
C GLU A 123 8.87 0.77 -5.91
N GLN A 124 9.77 1.69 -5.56
CA GLN A 124 11.19 1.38 -5.46
C GLN A 124 11.48 0.41 -4.32
N PHE A 125 10.84 0.59 -3.16
CA PHE A 125 10.97 -0.34 -2.05
C PHE A 125 10.45 -1.73 -2.43
N GLU A 126 9.32 -1.82 -3.12
CA GLU A 126 8.72 -3.10 -3.51
C GLU A 126 9.69 -3.96 -4.34
N LYS A 127 10.45 -3.35 -5.24
CA LYS A 127 11.47 -4.03 -6.06
C LYS A 127 12.56 -4.70 -5.23
N THR A 128 12.83 -4.22 -4.02
CA THR A 128 13.84 -4.79 -3.11
C THR A 128 13.35 -6.07 -2.42
N LEU A 129 12.05 -6.36 -2.45
CA LEU A 129 11.47 -7.48 -1.72
C LEU A 129 11.72 -8.83 -2.41
N PRO A 130 11.88 -9.92 -1.62
CA PRO A 130 12.03 -11.26 -2.18
C PRO A 130 10.81 -11.68 -3.01
N LYS A 131 11.03 -12.02 -4.29
CA LYS A 131 9.96 -12.38 -5.23
C LYS A 131 9.62 -13.87 -5.26
N LYS A 132 10.49 -14.75 -4.75
CA LYS A 132 10.25 -16.21 -4.75
C LYS A 132 9.20 -16.60 -3.71
N TYR A 133 8.00 -16.94 -4.15
CA TYR A 133 6.91 -17.33 -3.24
C TYR A 133 7.21 -18.68 -2.56
N ILE A 134 7.16 -18.72 -1.24
CA ILE A 134 7.25 -19.95 -0.43
C ILE A 134 6.17 -19.86 0.65
N LEU A 135 5.20 -20.76 0.62
CA LEU A 135 4.10 -20.75 1.59
C LEU A 135 4.65 -20.86 3.02
N GLY A 136 4.25 -19.93 3.89
CA GLY A 136 4.65 -19.89 5.29
C GLY A 136 6.05 -19.31 5.57
N ILE A 137 6.84 -18.98 4.54
CA ILE A 137 8.20 -18.41 4.70
C ILE A 137 8.30 -17.07 3.97
N ASN A 138 7.81 -17.02 2.73
CA ASN A 138 7.81 -15.85 1.88
C ASN A 138 6.53 -15.83 1.04
N ASP A 139 5.41 -15.55 1.69
CA ASP A 139 4.09 -15.48 1.07
C ASP A 139 3.46 -14.10 1.24
N CYS A 140 2.18 -13.97 0.85
CA CYS A 140 1.43 -12.71 0.91
C CYS A 140 1.45 -12.05 2.29
N ARG A 141 1.43 -12.86 3.35
CA ARG A 141 1.43 -12.42 4.75
C ARG A 141 2.76 -11.75 5.10
N HIS A 142 3.86 -12.40 4.74
CA HIS A 142 5.21 -11.90 4.96
C HIS A 142 5.52 -10.67 4.10
N TYR A 143 5.06 -10.70 2.85
CA TYR A 143 5.20 -9.59 1.92
C TYR A 143 4.52 -8.32 2.44
N VAL A 144 3.23 -8.41 2.80
CA VAL A 144 2.46 -7.29 3.34
C VAL A 144 3.04 -6.83 4.69
N ASN A 145 3.50 -7.76 5.53
CA ASN A 145 4.14 -7.42 6.79
C ASN A 145 5.38 -6.53 6.60
N ARG A 146 6.26 -6.88 5.67
CA ARG A 146 7.48 -6.11 5.38
C ARG A 146 7.18 -4.72 4.82
N ILE A 147 6.27 -4.61 3.86
CA ILE A 147 5.86 -3.31 3.30
C ILE A 147 5.21 -2.44 4.37
N SER A 148 4.29 -3.01 5.15
CA SER A 148 3.61 -2.30 6.23
C SER A 148 4.59 -1.79 7.28
N LEU A 149 5.56 -2.62 7.67
CA LEU A 149 6.60 -2.23 8.62
C LEU A 149 7.44 -1.08 8.06
N TRP A 150 7.86 -1.15 6.80
CA TRP A 150 8.65 -0.10 6.18
C TRP A 150 7.87 1.21 6.02
N ALA A 151 6.61 1.14 5.59
CA ALA A 151 5.80 2.33 5.29
C ALA A 151 5.24 3.02 6.54
N LEU A 152 4.89 2.27 7.58
CA LEU A 152 4.13 2.77 8.75
C LEU A 152 4.82 2.51 10.09
N ASN A 153 5.97 1.83 10.10
CA ASN A 153 6.54 1.23 11.31
C ASN A 153 5.53 0.34 12.07
N LYS A 154 4.61 -0.30 11.33
CA LYS A 154 3.49 -1.08 11.87
C LYS A 154 3.45 -2.45 11.21
N ARG A 155 3.50 -3.53 11.98
CA ARG A 155 3.45 -4.91 11.47
C ARG A 155 2.02 -5.42 11.31
N THR A 156 1.79 -6.30 10.35
CA THR A 156 0.58 -7.11 10.23
C THR A 156 0.76 -8.46 10.93
N PRO A 157 -0.30 -9.09 11.49
CA PRO A 157 -0.21 -10.44 12.00
C PRO A 157 0.01 -11.42 10.84
N ILE A 158 1.11 -12.16 10.86
CA ILE A 158 1.42 -13.14 9.82
C ILE A 158 0.53 -14.38 10.00
N TRP A 159 0.45 -14.93 11.20
CA TRP A 159 -0.25 -16.21 11.46
C TRP A 159 -1.68 -16.06 11.99
N SER A 160 -2.18 -14.83 12.08
CA SER A 160 -3.47 -14.55 12.72
C SER A 160 -4.28 -13.51 11.94
N LEU A 161 -4.50 -13.74 10.64
CA LEU A 161 -5.27 -12.83 9.79
C LEU A 161 -6.75 -12.77 10.16
N GLU A 162 -7.29 -13.81 10.79
CA GLU A 162 -8.64 -13.82 11.39
C GLU A 162 -8.83 -12.71 12.42
N LYS A 163 -7.76 -12.32 13.14
CA LYS A 163 -7.83 -11.18 14.07
C LYS A 163 -8.14 -9.88 13.35
N LEU A 164 -7.55 -9.67 12.17
CA LEU A 164 -7.86 -8.51 11.33
C LEU A 164 -9.27 -8.60 10.74
N TRP A 165 -9.66 -9.80 10.32
CA TRP A 165 -11.00 -10.08 9.80
C TRP A 165 -12.09 -9.73 10.81
N ASN A 166 -11.86 -10.02 12.08
CA ASN A 166 -12.82 -9.81 13.16
C ASN A 166 -12.82 -8.39 13.74
N ILE A 167 -11.97 -7.47 13.25
CA ILE A 167 -12.03 -6.05 13.65
C ILE A 167 -13.37 -5.46 13.23
N THR A 168 -14.32 -5.37 14.15
CA THR A 168 -15.53 -4.57 13.96
C THR A 168 -15.11 -3.11 14.02
N HIS A 169 -15.46 -2.31 13.01
CA HIS A 169 -15.26 -0.87 13.08
C HIS A 169 -16.30 -0.35 14.09
N THR A 170 -15.96 -0.32 15.37
CA THR A 170 -16.61 0.63 16.27
C THR A 170 -16.17 2.00 15.78
N HIS A 171 -17.02 2.65 14.97
CA HIS A 171 -16.96 4.08 14.77
C HIS A 171 -17.11 4.71 16.15
N THR A 172 -16.00 4.97 16.84
CA THR A 172 -15.97 5.99 17.87
C THR A 172 -16.14 7.31 17.13
N ASN A 173 -17.40 7.74 17.02
CA ASN A 173 -17.74 9.13 16.81
C ASN A 173 -17.12 9.89 17.98
N LEU A 174 -15.95 10.49 17.75
CA LEU A 174 -15.45 11.55 18.62
C LEU A 174 -16.35 12.75 18.35
N SER A 175 -17.32 12.94 19.25
CA SER A 175 -18.06 14.18 19.48
C SER A 175 -17.13 15.31 19.91
#